data_AF-A0A0X8V197-F1
#
_entry.id   AF-A0A0X8V197-F1
#
_cell.length_a   1.000
_cell.length_b   1.000
_cell.length_c   1.000
_cell.angle_alpha   90.00
_cell.angle_beta   90.00
_cell.angle_gamma   90.00
#
_symmetry.space_group_name_H-M   'P 1'
#
loop_
_entity.id
_entity.type
_entity.pdbx_description
1 polymer ?
#
loop_
_entity_poly.entity_id
_entity_poly.type
_entity_poly.pdbx_seq_one_letter_code
_entity_poly.pdbx_strand_id
1 'polypeptide(L)'
;MGFLDKVNAGISNAGSRLSQEADEASYNSKIHDQQRAKSKALEEAGNLMFEAYKSGKCEITSEVKDLFEKAKTCDAEIEKLEKEKEEMKEKAHQEREDRRAEVKAKDEEEKAKKEAEKAKKE
;
A
#
# COMPACT_ATOMS: atom_id res chain seq x y z
N MET A 1 -10.35 12.49 -30.90
CA MET A 1 -9.13 12.30 -30.08
C MET A 1 -7.93 12.15 -31.00
N GLY A 2 -7.01 13.11 -30.97
CA GLY A 2 -5.81 13.12 -31.81
C GLY A 2 -4.75 12.14 -31.30
N PHE A 3 -3.77 11.80 -32.15
CA PHE A 3 -2.65 10.91 -31.80
C PHE A 3 -1.88 11.40 -30.56
N LEU A 4 -1.73 12.71 -30.41
CA LEU A 4 -1.10 13.36 -29.25
C LEU A 4 -1.88 13.13 -27.93
N ASP A 5 -3.22 13.09 -27.95
CA ASP A 5 -4.01 12.79 -26.75
C ASP A 5 -3.82 11.35 -26.28
N LYS A 6 -3.70 10.39 -27.22
CA LYS A 6 -3.44 8.98 -26.89
C LYS A 6 -2.05 8.78 -26.29
N VAL A 7 -1.05 9.51 -26.79
CA VAL A 7 0.32 9.47 -26.24
C VAL A 7 0.35 10.08 -24.85
N ASN A 8 -0.26 11.25 -24.64
CA ASN A 8 -0.33 11.90 -23.33
C ASN A 8 -1.09 11.05 -22.30
N ALA A 9 -2.20 10.41 -22.69
CA ALA A 9 -2.92 9.46 -21.83
C ALA A 9 -2.09 8.21 -21.50
N GLY A 10 -1.30 7.70 -22.44
CA GLY A 10 -0.40 6.57 -22.22
C GLY A 10 0.71 6.87 -21.21
N ILE A 11 1.35 8.04 -21.33
CA ILE A 11 2.41 8.49 -20.42
C ILE A 11 1.86 8.76 -19.02
N SER A 12 0.70 9.43 -18.92
CA SER A 12 0.06 9.70 -17.62
C SER A 12 -0.36 8.42 -16.89
N ASN A 13 -0.86 7.41 -17.61
CA ASN A 13 -1.23 6.13 -17.01
C ASN A 13 -0.01 5.32 -16.57
N ALA A 14 1.07 5.33 -17.36
CA ALA A 14 2.31 4.65 -17.00
C ALA A 14 2.96 5.28 -15.75
N GLY A 15 3.03 6.62 -15.67
CA GLY A 15 3.55 7.32 -14.50
C GLY A 15 2.78 7.03 -13.21
N SER A 16 1.44 7.02 -13.27
CA SER A 16 0.60 6.70 -12.10
C SER A 16 0.75 5.25 -11.60
N ARG A 17 1.02 4.30 -12.50
CA ARG A 17 1.23 2.89 -12.14
C ARG A 17 2.60 2.68 -11.51
N LEU A 18 3.64 3.26 -12.10
CA LEU A 18 5.00 3.21 -11.56
C LEU A 18 5.10 3.83 -10.17
N SER A 19 4.44 4.97 -9.94
CA SER A 19 4.39 5.60 -8.61
C SER A 19 3.70 4.68 -7.60
N GLN A 20 2.54 4.12 -7.94
CA GLN A 20 1.81 3.23 -7.05
C GLN A 20 2.61 1.95 -6.72
N GLU A 21 3.28 1.35 -7.71
CA GLU A 21 4.13 0.18 -7.49
C GLU A 21 5.33 0.51 -6.59
N ALA A 22 5.92 1.71 -6.73
CA ALA A 22 6.99 2.17 -5.87
C ALA A 22 6.53 2.38 -4.42
N ASP A 23 5.34 2.96 -4.23
CA ASP A 23 4.76 3.16 -2.90
C ASP A 23 4.42 1.82 -2.25
N GLU A 24 3.80 0.89 -2.99
CA GLU A 24 3.51 -0.47 -2.52
C GLU A 24 4.79 -1.23 -2.14
N ALA A 25 5.86 -1.10 -2.95
CA ALA A 25 7.16 -1.69 -2.65
C ALA A 25 7.78 -1.10 -1.37
N SER A 26 7.62 0.21 -1.13
CA SER A 26 8.07 0.86 0.10
C SER A 26 7.36 0.30 1.33
N TYR A 27 6.03 0.19 1.31
CA TYR A 27 5.27 -0.42 2.40
C TYR A 27 5.64 -1.89 2.61
N ASN A 28 5.80 -2.67 1.53
CA ASN A 28 6.25 -4.06 1.62
C ASN A 28 7.62 -4.18 2.29
N SER A 29 8.57 -3.32 1.93
CA SER A 29 9.90 -3.30 2.55
C SER A 29 9.80 -3.01 4.05
N LYS A 30 9.04 -1.98 4.43
CA LYS A 30 8.86 -1.60 5.85
C LYS A 30 8.20 -2.72 6.66
N ILE A 31 7.16 -3.36 6.11
CA ILE A 31 6.50 -4.51 6.74
C ILE A 31 7.49 -5.66 6.91
N HIS A 32 8.28 -5.97 5.88
CA HIS A 32 9.28 -7.03 5.93
C HIS A 32 10.38 -6.74 6.97
N ASP A 33 10.85 -5.48 7.05
CA ASP A 33 11.84 -5.07 8.05
C ASP A 33 11.30 -5.24 9.48
N GLN A 34 10.03 -4.87 9.71
CA GLN A 34 9.36 -5.07 10.99
C GLN A 34 9.13 -6.54 11.33
N GLN A 35 8.73 -7.36 10.35
CA GLN A 35 8.62 -8.81 10.51
C GLN A 35 9.98 -9.42 10.90
N ARG A 36 11.07 -8.97 10.27
CA ARG A 36 12.42 -9.41 10.60
C ARG A 36 12.84 -8.97 12.00
N ALA A 37 12.52 -7.74 12.41
CA ALA A 37 12.80 -7.24 13.74
C ALA A 37 12.05 -8.05 14.81
N LYS A 38 10.76 -8.35 14.58
CA LYS A 38 9.94 -9.22 15.42
C LYS A 38 10.57 -10.62 15.55
N SER A 39 10.91 -11.26 14.44
CA SER A 39 11.50 -12.61 14.45
C SER A 39 12.81 -12.65 15.25
N LYS A 40 13.68 -11.65 15.07
CA LYS A 40 14.92 -11.54 15.86
C LYS A 40 14.64 -11.39 17.35
N ALA A 41 13.70 -10.53 17.74
CA ALA A 41 13.35 -10.34 19.15
C ALA A 41 12.81 -11.63 19.79
N LEU A 42 12.01 -12.40 19.04
CA LEU A 42 11.50 -13.69 19.49
C LEU A 42 12.58 -14.78 19.58
N GLU A 43 13.50 -14.82 18.61
CA GLU A 43 14.65 -15.74 18.65
C GLU A 43 15.56 -15.43 19.85
N GLU A 44 15.88 -14.16 20.09
CA GLU A 44 16.67 -13.72 21.24
C GLU A 44 15.98 -14.06 22.56
N ALA A 45 14.67 -13.79 22.67
CA ALA A 45 13.87 -14.13 23.85
C ALA A 45 13.84 -15.65 24.08
N GLY A 46 13.68 -16.44 23.01
CA GLY A 46 13.68 -17.90 23.06
C GLY A 46 15.03 -18.47 23.50
N ASN A 47 16.13 -17.92 22.99
CA ASN A 47 17.48 -18.32 23.38
C ASN A 47 17.76 -18.03 24.86
N LEU A 48 17.41 -16.83 25.34
CA LEU A 48 17.56 -16.46 26.75
C LEU A 48 16.72 -17.37 27.67
N MET A 49 15.48 -17.68 27.27
CA MET A 49 14.63 -18.59 28.03
C MET A 49 15.18 -20.02 28.03
N PHE A 50 15.73 -20.49 26.92
CA PHE A 50 16.35 -21.81 26.83
C PHE A 50 17.61 -21.91 27.71
N GLU A 51 18.47 -20.90 27.71
CA GLU A 51 19.64 -20.83 28.58
C GLU A 51 19.25 -20.76 30.05
N ALA A 52 18.25 -19.95 30.39
CA ALA A 52 17.70 -19.88 31.74
C ALA A 52 17.21 -21.26 32.20
N TYR A 53 16.41 -21.94 31.38
CA TYR A 53 15.91 -23.29 31.65
C TYR A 53 17.04 -24.31 31.83
N LYS A 54 18.05 -24.28 30.96
CA LYS A 54 19.25 -25.14 31.06
C LYS A 54 20.04 -24.89 32.34
N SER A 55 20.05 -23.65 32.85
CA SER A 55 20.68 -23.28 34.11
C SER A 55 19.82 -23.58 35.36
N GLY A 56 18.64 -24.18 35.19
CA GLY A 56 17.71 -24.47 36.27
C GLY A 56 16.92 -23.25 36.77
N LYS A 57 17.00 -22.12 36.05
CA LYS A 57 16.23 -20.91 36.34
C LYS A 57 14.97 -20.90 35.48
N CYS A 58 13.80 -20.97 36.11
CA CYS A 58 12.51 -20.95 35.42
C CYS A 58 11.84 -19.56 35.43
N GLU A 59 12.54 -18.52 35.86
CA GLU A 59 11.98 -17.18 35.97
C GLU A 59 12.15 -16.39 34.67
N ILE A 60 11.06 -15.75 34.23
CA ILE A 60 11.09 -14.83 33.11
C ILE A 60 11.85 -13.57 33.55
N THR A 61 13.03 -13.36 32.99
CA THR A 61 13.85 -12.17 33.24
C THR A 61 13.18 -10.92 32.64
N SER A 62 13.53 -9.75 33.17
CA SER A 62 13.07 -8.46 32.61
C SER A 62 13.47 -8.31 31.14
N GLU A 63 14.67 -8.79 30.77
CA GLU A 63 15.17 -8.76 29.39
C GLU A 63 14.27 -9.51 28.41
N VAL A 64 13.76 -10.69 28.80
CA VAL A 64 12.82 -11.47 27.99
C VAL A 64 11.49 -10.74 27.85
N LYS A 65 11.01 -10.09 28.93
CA LYS A 65 9.78 -9.28 28.86
C LYS A 65 9.93 -8.10 27.90
N ASP A 66 11.06 -7.40 27.95
CA ASP A 66 11.34 -6.27 27.06
C ASP A 66 11.39 -6.71 25.59
N LEU A 67 11.95 -7.90 25.31
CA LEU A 67 11.96 -8.48 23.97
C LEU A 67 10.56 -8.85 23.48
N PHE A 68 9.70 -9.40 24.35
CA PHE A 68 8.29 -9.65 24.00
C PHE A 68 7.49 -8.37 23.80
N GLU A 69 7.76 -7.32 24.57
CA GLU A 69 7.14 -6.01 24.36
C GLU A 69 7.56 -5.42 23.02
N LYS A 70 8.85 -5.50 22.66
CA LYS A 70 9.32 -5.12 21.31
C LYS A 70 8.64 -5.93 20.21
N ALA A 71 8.44 -7.23 20.40
CA ALA A 71 7.72 -8.04 19.42
C ALA A 71 6.26 -7.59 19.27
N LYS A 72 5.59 -7.23 20.36
CA LYS A 72 4.22 -6.67 20.33
C LYS A 72 4.16 -5.29 19.65
N THR A 73 5.15 -4.43 19.88
CA THR A 73 5.19 -3.13 19.18
C THR A 73 5.42 -3.31 17.69
N CYS A 74 6.27 -4.27 17.29
CA CYS A 74 6.43 -4.62 15.88
C CYS A 74 5.11 -5.12 15.26
N ASP A 75 4.33 -5.94 15.97
CA ASP A 75 3.01 -6.39 15.51
C ASP A 75 2.04 -5.23 15.29
N ALA A 76 1.97 -4.30 16.25
CA ALA A 76 1.13 -3.12 16.12
C ALA A 76 1.57 -2.20 14.96
N GLU A 77 2.86 -2.11 14.68
CA GLU A 77 3.39 -1.37 13.54
C GLU A 77 3.12 -2.05 12.21
N ILE A 78 3.22 -3.39 12.14
CA ILE A 78 2.86 -4.17 10.95
C ILE A 78 1.38 -3.95 10.61
N GLU A 79 0.48 -4.11 11.59
CA GLU A 79 -0.96 -3.90 11.37
C GLU A 79 -1.28 -2.48 10.88
N LYS A 80 -0.58 -1.47 11.41
CA LYS A 80 -0.73 -0.09 10.95
C LYS A 80 -0.27 0.07 9.50
N LEU A 81 0.90 -0.43 9.17
CA LEU A 81 1.46 -0.34 7.81
C LEU A 81 0.61 -1.10 6.78
N GLU A 82 0.02 -2.23 7.18
CA GLU A 82 -0.91 -2.99 6.34
C GLU A 82 -2.19 -2.20 6.06
N LYS A 83 -2.79 -1.59 7.09
CA LYS A 83 -3.96 -0.70 6.92
C LYS A 83 -3.66 0.50 6.05
N GLU A 84 -2.54 1.19 6.31
CA GLU A 84 -2.12 2.34 5.50
C GLU A 84 -1.93 1.95 4.03
N LYS A 85 -1.35 0.77 3.77
CA LYS A 85 -1.17 0.24 2.41
C LYS A 85 -2.52 -0.07 1.74
N GLU A 86 -3.48 -0.64 2.46
CA GLU A 86 -4.83 -0.90 1.94
C GLU A 86 -5.57 0.41 1.63
N GLU A 87 -5.55 1.39 2.54
CA GLU A 87 -6.15 2.70 2.29
C GLU A 87 -5.54 3.40 1.07
N MET A 88 -4.22 3.27 0.87
CA MET A 88 -3.53 3.82 -0.30
C MET A 88 -4.03 3.17 -1.60
N LYS A 89 -4.22 1.85 -1.59
CA LYS A 89 -4.78 1.10 -2.73
C LYS A 89 -6.21 1.51 -3.04
N GLU A 90 -7.04 1.66 -2.01
CA GLU A 90 -8.44 2.08 -2.16
C GLU A 90 -8.53 3.50 -2.73
N LYS A 91 -7.73 4.45 -2.21
CA LYS A 91 -7.66 5.82 -2.75
C LYS A 91 -7.23 5.83 -4.22
N ALA A 92 -6.21 5.05 -4.57
CA ALA A 92 -5.75 4.92 -5.96
C ALA A 92 -6.81 4.28 -6.86
N HIS A 93 -7.63 3.36 -6.34
CA HIS A 93 -8.75 2.78 -7.08
C HIS A 93 -9.85 3.80 -7.32
N GLN A 94 -10.29 4.51 -6.27
CA GLN A 94 -11.30 5.55 -6.36
C GLN A 94 -10.90 6.65 -7.34
N GLU A 95 -9.66 7.15 -7.27
CA GLU A 95 -9.18 8.19 -8.19
C GLU A 95 -9.22 7.73 -9.66
N ARG A 96 -8.98 6.44 -9.92
CA ARG A 96 -9.09 5.87 -11.28
C ARG A 96 -10.54 5.77 -11.74
N GLU A 97 -11.46 5.43 -10.84
CA GLU A 97 -12.89 5.38 -11.14
C GLU A 97 -13.45 6.77 -11.41
N ASP A 98 -13.10 7.76 -10.60
CA ASP A 98 -13.49 9.16 -10.78
C ASP A 98 -13.00 9.69 -12.12
N ARG A 99 -11.72 9.49 -12.46
CA ARG A 99 -11.19 9.89 -13.77
C ARG A 99 -11.92 9.20 -14.93
N ARG A 100 -12.28 7.92 -14.79
CA ARG A 100 -13.05 7.21 -15.82
C ARG A 100 -14.46 7.77 -15.96
N ALA A 101 -15.11 8.12 -14.86
CA ALA A 101 -16.44 8.73 -14.86
C ALA A 101 -16.39 10.12 -15.53
N GLU A 102 -15.39 10.95 -15.19
CA GLU A 102 -15.19 12.25 -15.82
C GLU A 102 -14.95 12.16 -17.33
N VAL A 103 -14.11 11.22 -17.78
CA VAL A 103 -13.84 11.03 -19.21
C VAL A 103 -15.10 10.60 -19.95
N LYS A 104 -15.88 9.67 -19.39
CA LYS A 104 -17.15 9.24 -20.00
C LYS A 104 -18.15 10.40 -20.11
N ALA A 105 -18.28 11.21 -19.06
CA ALA A 105 -19.17 12.38 -19.06
C ALA A 105 -18.76 13.40 -20.13
N LYS A 106 -17.45 13.67 -20.28
CA LYS A 106 -16.91 14.55 -21.32
C LYS A 106 -17.17 13.99 -22.73
N ASP A 107 -16.98 12.69 -22.94
CA ASP A 107 -17.24 12.03 -24.22
C ASP A 107 -18.73 12.07 -24.61
N GLU A 108 -19.63 11.91 -23.64
CA GLU A 108 -21.08 12.03 -23.84
C GLU A 108 -21.50 13.46 -24.17
N GLU A 109 -20.98 14.46 -23.46
CA GLU A 109 -21.19 15.87 -23.82
C GLU A 109 -20.70 16.21 -25.22
N GLU A 110 -19.52 15.70 -25.60
CA GLU A 110 -18.93 15.99 -26.92
C GLU A 110 -19.74 15.33 -28.04
N LYS A 111 -20.29 14.13 -27.81
CA LYS A 111 -21.22 13.47 -28.74
C LYS A 111 -22.52 14.26 -28.89
N ALA A 112 -23.13 14.66 -27.77
CA ALA A 112 -24.36 15.46 -27.78
C ALA A 112 -24.17 16.79 -28.52
N LYS A 113 -23.03 17.47 -28.31
CA LYS A 113 -22.67 18.71 -29.04
C LYS A 113 -22.54 18.46 -30.55
N LYS A 114 -21.88 17.37 -30.96
CA LYS A 114 -21.72 17.00 -32.38
C LYS A 114 -23.04 16.64 -33.06
N GLU A 115 -23.94 15.94 -32.36
CA GLU A 115 -25.26 15.61 -32.87
C GLU A 115 -26.14 16.86 -33.02
N ALA A 116 -26.13 17.75 -32.03
CA ALA A 116 -26.85 19.02 -32.10
C ALA A 116 -26.32 19.95 -33.21
N GLU A 117 -25.00 19.92 -33.49
CA GLU A 117 -24.42 20.70 -34.58
C GLU A 117 -24.76 20.14 -35.96
N LYS A 118 -24.86 18.81 -36.11
CA LYS A 118 -25.33 18.17 -37.34
C LYS A 118 -26.79 18.47 -37.62
N ALA A 119 -27.65 18.39 -36.61
CA ALA A 119 -29.09 18.67 -36.74
C ALA A 119 -29.41 20.14 -37.09
N LYS A 120 -28.47 21.07 -36.88
CA LYS A 120 -28.60 22.49 -37.27
C LYS A 120 -28.09 22.79 -38.69
N LYS A 121 -27.43 21.84 -39.34
CA LYS A 121 -26.87 21.97 -40.69
C LYS A 121 -27.74 21.29 -41.76
N GLU A 122 -28.79 20.57 -41.34
CA GLU A 122 -29.88 20.04 -42.17
C GLU A 122 -31.09 21.00 -42.13
#